data_AF-A0A8X6MD49-F1
#
_entry.id   AF-A0A8X6MD49-F1
#
_cell.length_a   1.000
_cell.length_b   1.000
_cell.length_c   1.000
_cell.angle_alpha   90.00
_cell.angle_beta   90.00
_cell.angle_gamma   90.00
#
_symmetry.space_group_name_H-M   'P 1'
#
loop_
_entity.id
_entity.type
_entity.pdbx_description
1 polymer ?
#
loop_
_entity_poly.entity_id
_entity_poly.type
_entity_poly.pdbx_seq_one_letter_code
_entity_poly.pdbx_strand_id
1 'polypeptide(L)'
;MDTYSKVVNSARKAFNSEITKPLDFRVKQLKAFYQLLEENGDELVRALRKDLRKPKTEALLAEVEVTKNQIKGVLYEIHKWVKPEQ
;
A
#
# COMPACT_ATOMS: atom_id res chain seq x y z
N MET A 1 -13.28 17.07 18.40
CA MET A 1 -13.41 17.24 16.93
C MET A 1 -12.09 17.58 16.22
N ASP A 2 -10.97 17.73 16.95
CA ASP A 2 -9.68 18.16 16.41
C ASP A 2 -8.85 17.07 15.68
N THR A 3 -9.18 15.79 15.84
CA THR A 3 -8.29 14.69 15.42
C THR A 3 -8.30 14.45 13.92
N TYR A 4 -9.48 14.43 13.28
CA TYR A 4 -9.60 14.15 11.85
C TYR A 4 -9.07 15.31 10.98
N SER A 5 -9.37 16.54 11.37
CA SER A 5 -8.87 17.75 10.68
C SER A 5 -7.34 17.79 10.67
N LYS A 6 -6.68 17.43 11.79
CA LYS A 6 -5.22 17.35 11.89
C LYS A 6 -4.61 16.31 10.95
N VAL A 7 -5.21 15.12 10.84
CA VAL A 7 -4.75 14.07 9.92
C VAL A 7 -4.86 14.54 8.47
N VAL A 8 -6.01 15.10 8.08
CA VAL A 8 -6.23 15.61 6.70
C VAL A 8 -5.25 16.73 6.37
N ASN A 9 -5.07 17.69 7.27
CA ASN A 9 -4.15 18.81 7.06
C ASN A 9 -2.69 18.35 6.93
N SER A 10 -2.29 17.32 7.67
CA SER A 10 -0.94 16.76 7.59
C SER A 10 -0.70 16.08 6.23
N ALA A 11 -1.64 15.27 5.76
CA ALA A 11 -1.55 14.65 4.43
C ALA A 11 -1.53 15.70 3.30
N ARG A 12 -2.35 16.75 3.42
CA ARG A 12 -2.37 17.86 2.46
C ARG A 12 -1.07 18.65 2.44
N LYS A 13 -0.49 18.91 3.61
CA LYS A 13 0.82 19.58 3.71
C LYS A 13 1.92 18.74 3.04
N ALA A 14 1.92 17.43 3.26
CA ALA A 14 2.86 16.51 2.59
C ALA A 14 2.69 16.55 1.07
N PHE A 15 1.46 16.44 0.55
CA PHE A 15 1.21 16.53 -0.89
C PHE A 15 1.68 17.88 -1.47
N ASN A 16 1.34 18.99 -0.83
CA ASN A 16 1.71 20.34 -1.27
C ASN A 16 3.22 20.60 -1.22
N SER A 17 3.98 19.83 -0.45
CA SER A 17 5.45 19.88 -0.45
C SER A 17 6.10 19.17 -1.65
N GLU A 18 5.29 18.60 -2.54
CA GLU A 18 5.71 17.84 -3.73
C GLU A 18 6.56 16.59 -3.44
N ILE A 19 6.72 16.16 -2.19
CA ILE A 19 7.53 14.97 -1.86
C ILE A 19 7.03 13.69 -2.54
N THR A 20 5.74 13.64 -2.94
CA THR A 20 5.13 12.51 -3.62
C THR A 20 5.32 12.54 -5.15
N LYS A 21 5.80 13.65 -5.70
CA LYS A 21 5.95 13.88 -7.14
C LYS A 21 7.06 13.02 -7.76
N PRO A 22 8.28 12.91 -7.18
CA PRO A 22 9.34 12.07 -7.74
C PRO A 22 8.95 10.60 -7.82
N LEU A 23 9.31 9.93 -8.92
CA LEU A 23 9.02 8.51 -9.12
C LEU A 23 9.70 7.63 -8.05
N ASP A 24 10.94 7.96 -7.68
CA ASP A 24 11.70 7.22 -6.67
C ASP A 24 11.01 7.18 -5.31
N PHE A 25 10.33 8.28 -4.93
CA PHE A 25 9.53 8.29 -3.71
C PHE A 25 8.41 7.24 -3.80
N ARG A 26 7.66 7.22 -4.90
CA ARG A 26 6.55 6.28 -5.11
C ARG A 26 7.03 4.83 -5.11
N VAL A 27 8.13 4.55 -5.81
CA VAL A 27 8.77 3.22 -5.85
C VAL A 27 9.21 2.80 -4.45
N LYS A 28 9.83 3.70 -3.68
CA LYS A 28 10.23 3.43 -2.29
C LYS A 28 9.02 3.10 -1.40
N GLN A 29 7.92 3.85 -1.51
CA GLN A 29 6.70 3.57 -0.74
C GLN A 29 6.07 2.22 -1.11
N LEU A 30 6.03 1.87 -2.41
CA LEU A 30 5.53 0.56 -2.87
C LEU A 30 6.36 -0.60 -2.32
N LYS A 31 7.70 -0.48 -2.33
CA LYS A 31 8.59 -1.48 -1.75
C LYS A 31 8.41 -1.61 -0.23
N ALA A 32 8.26 -0.49 0.47
CA ALA A 32 7.96 -0.50 1.91
C ALA A 32 6.60 -1.16 2.20
N PHE A 33 5.59 -0.93 1.37
CA PHE A 33 4.29 -1.58 1.53
C PHE A 33 4.37 -3.09 1.27
N TYR A 34 5.11 -3.51 0.25
CA TYR A 34 5.39 -4.93 0.02
C TYR A 34 6.06 -5.57 1.24
N GLN A 35 7.08 -4.92 1.79
CA GLN A 35 7.82 -5.41 2.97
C GLN A 35 6.91 -5.52 4.19
N LEU A 36 6.01 -4.55 4.41
CA LEU A 36 5.01 -4.63 5.47
C LEU A 36 4.15 -5.90 5.33
N LEU A 37 3.69 -6.23 4.13
CA LEU A 37 2.87 -7.43 3.89
C LEU A 37 3.68 -8.72 4.06
N GLU A 38 4.95 -8.72 3.66
CA GLU A 38 5.85 -9.86 3.82
C GLU A 38 6.14 -10.15 5.30
N GLU A 39 6.44 -9.10 6.08
CA GLU A 39 6.81 -9.21 7.49
C GLU A 39 5.61 -9.50 8.40
N ASN A 40 4.42 -9.02 8.03
CA ASN A 40 3.23 -9.03 8.90
C ASN A 40 2.07 -9.89 8.36
N GLY A 41 2.29 -10.67 7.30
CA GLY A 41 1.25 -11.47 6.64
C GLY A 41 0.48 -12.40 7.59
N ASP A 42 1.19 -13.09 8.48
CA ASP A 42 0.55 -13.96 9.48
C ASP A 42 -0.29 -13.18 10.50
N GLU A 43 0.12 -11.97 10.87
CA GLU A 43 -0.66 -11.12 11.78
C GLU A 43 -1.94 -10.62 11.13
N LEU A 44 -1.86 -10.21 9.87
CA LEU A 44 -3.03 -9.83 9.07
C LEU A 44 -4.01 -10.98 8.94
N VAL A 45 -3.54 -12.19 8.66
CA VAL A 45 -4.39 -13.40 8.58
C VAL A 45 -5.02 -13.74 9.93
N ARG A 46 -4.29 -13.58 11.04
CA ARG A 46 -4.86 -13.75 12.39
C ARG A 46 -5.96 -12.74 12.69
N ALA A 47 -5.76 -11.47 12.32
CA ALA A 47 -6.76 -10.43 12.50
C ALA A 47 -8.04 -10.73 11.69
N LEU A 48 -7.90 -11.09 10.41
CA LEU A 48 -9.02 -11.47 9.55
C LEU A 48 -9.79 -12.68 10.09
N ARG A 49 -9.09 -13.67 10.66
CA ARG A 49 -9.75 -14.80 11.33
C ARG A 49 -10.51 -14.35 12.58
N LYS A 50 -9.96 -13.43 13.37
CA LYS A 50 -10.61 -12.94 14.59
C LYS A 50 -11.89 -12.17 14.27
N ASP A 51 -11.82 -11.29 13.28
CA ASP A 51 -12.91 -10.36 12.98
C ASP A 51 -13.99 -10.99 12.08
N LEU A 52 -13.57 -11.77 11.08
CA LEU A 52 -14.46 -12.29 10.04
C LEU A 52 -14.58 -13.82 10.04
N ARG A 53 -13.84 -14.53 10.91
CA ARG A 53 -13.68 -16.00 10.85
C ARG A 53 -13.20 -16.50 9.47
N LYS A 54 -12.52 -15.65 8.71
CA LYS A 54 -12.01 -15.99 7.37
C LYS A 54 -11.02 -17.16 7.47
N PRO A 55 -11.14 -18.21 6.63
CA PRO A 55 -10.18 -19.31 6.58
C PRO A 55 -8.76 -18.82 6.28
N LYS A 56 -7.74 -19.48 6.86
CA LYS A 56 -6.33 -19.07 6.72
C LYS A 56 -5.92 -18.94 5.25
N THR A 57 -6.20 -19.97 4.46
CA THR A 57 -5.83 -20.03 3.04
C THR A 57 -6.50 -18.92 2.23
N GLU A 58 -7.78 -18.66 2.49
CA GLU A 58 -8.52 -17.60 1.81
C GLU A 58 -7.95 -16.23 2.17
N ALA A 59 -7.75 -15.94 3.46
CA ALA A 59 -7.15 -14.69 3.93
C ALA A 59 -5.74 -14.46 3.34
N LEU A 60 -4.92 -15.51 3.28
CA LEU A 60 -3.58 -15.41 2.72
C LEU A 60 -3.62 -15.10 1.22
N LEU A 61 -4.39 -15.88 0.44
CA LEU A 61 -4.40 -15.76 -1.01
C LEU A 61 -5.15 -14.51 -1.50
N ALA A 62 -6.32 -14.24 -0.92
CA ALA A 62 -7.23 -13.21 -1.40
C ALA A 62 -7.01 -11.82 -0.79
N GLU A 63 -6.15 -11.68 0.22
CA GLU A 63 -5.85 -10.38 0.84
C GLU A 63 -4.34 -10.09 0.81
N VAL A 64 -3.49 -11.01 1.30
CA VAL A 64 -2.05 -10.72 1.44
C VAL A 64 -1.30 -10.94 0.12
N GLU A 65 -1.37 -12.15 -0.45
CA GLU A 65 -0.60 -12.49 -1.66
C GLU A 65 -1.10 -11.78 -2.91
N VAL A 66 -2.43 -11.58 -3.04
CA VAL A 66 -2.97 -10.80 -4.15
C VAL A 66 -2.45 -9.36 -4.13
N THR A 67 -2.40 -8.71 -2.98
CA THR A 67 -1.90 -7.34 -2.86
C THR A 67 -0.40 -7.27 -3.10
N LYS A 68 0.38 -8.23 -2.58
CA LYS A 68 1.82 -8.37 -2.91
C LYS A 68 2.05 -8.46 -4.42
N ASN A 69 1.24 -9.24 -5.12
CA ASN A 69 1.34 -9.39 -6.57
C ASN A 69 0.90 -8.14 -7.33
N GLN A 70 -0.14 -7.44 -6.87
CA GLN A 70 -0.52 -6.14 -7.44
C GLN A 70 0.61 -5.12 -7.31
N ILE A 71 1.27 -5.04 -6.15
CA ILE A 71 2.42 -4.14 -5.94
C ILE A 71 3.56 -4.48 -6.91
N LYS A 72 3.88 -5.78 -7.10
CA LYS A 72 4.87 -6.22 -8.09
C LYS A 72 4.50 -5.78 -9.51
N GLY A 73 3.23 -5.94 -9.90
CA GLY A 73 2.73 -5.50 -11.19
C GLY A 73 2.85 -3.98 -11.39
N VAL A 74 2.48 -3.19 -10.36
CA VAL A 74 2.66 -1.73 -10.38
C VAL A 74 4.14 -1.38 -10.53
N LEU A 75 5.03 -1.98 -9.72
CA LEU A 75 6.48 -1.71 -9.80
C LEU A 75 7.06 -2.03 -11.18
N TYR A 76 6.56 -3.07 -11.84
CA TYR A 76 6.97 -3.45 -13.20
C TYR A 76 6.53 -2.39 -14.24
N GLU A 77 5.30 -1.91 -14.16
CA GLU A 77 4.72 -1.01 -15.17
C GLU A 77 4.92 0.49 -14.89
N ILE A 78 5.22 0.90 -13.65
CA ILE A 78 5.14 2.31 -13.22
C ILE A 78 6.00 3.26 -14.08
N HIS A 79 7.15 2.81 -14.58
CA HIS A 79 8.02 3.61 -15.44
C HIS A 79 7.42 3.89 -16.82
N LYS A 80 6.56 2.99 -17.31
CA LYS A 80 5.81 3.17 -18.54
C LYS A 80 4.60 4.07 -18.29
N TRP A 81 3.87 3.87 -17.19
CA TRP A 81 2.65 4.63 -16.88
C TRP A 81 2.87 6.11 -16.59
N VAL A 82 4.05 6.50 -16.09
CA VAL A 82 4.34 7.92 -15.81
C VAL A 82 4.79 8.71 -17.03
N LYS A 83 4.99 8.06 -18.19
CA LYS A 83 5.37 8.77 -19.41
C LYS A 83 4.18 9.60 -19.91
N PRO A 84 4.41 10.82 -20.43
CA PRO A 84 3.37 11.58 -21.11
C PRO A 84 2.79 10.78 -22.28
N GLU A 85 1.47 10.81 -22.45
CA GLU A 85 0.81 10.34 -23.67
C GLU A 85 1.03 11.38 -24.79
N GLN A 86 1.23 10.89 -26.02
CA GLN A 86 1.40 11.74 -27.21
C GLN A 86 0.07 12.07 -27.85
#